data_AF-A0A7S2QGQ9-F1
#
_entry.id   AF-A0A7S2QGQ9-F1
#
_cell.length_a   1.000
_cell.length_b   1.000
_cell.length_c   1.000
_cell.angle_alpha   90.00
_cell.angle_beta   90.00
_cell.angle_gamma   90.00
#
_symmetry.space_group_name_H-M   'P 1'
#
loop_
_entity.id
_entity.type
_entity.pdbx_description
1 polymer ?
#
loop_
_entity_poly.entity_id
_entity_poly.type
_entity_poly.pdbx_seq_one_letter_code
_entity_poly.pdbx_strand_id
1 'polypeptide(L)'
;MAPPQVHADPKSTLNMFAQKYCKKMITKEDISYSTISQFGEHQSTVTVNCLEGVQFAGEVASTAKDAEKSAATVALQHFAEEVALALAQPSKNPAANKKRKAPAAFGGCGGLADGSAGSGVDVPGTNAKQQLNTLLMRVLKRALTKDDVDYSTAQTGGGFQTTLSMPCLEGEYAGLQWAGELATKKKVAEENAANQAVQTLTADPVICAALAAPSAKAARTHPPPVKPMWQPPSVSYVPPGQESGGYGKGKGKGKDKGKGKWKGKDKGWGSFGGYGW
;
A
#
# COMPACT_ATOMS: atom_id res chain seq x y z
N MET A 1 40.35 -5.94 11.25
CA MET A 1 39.05 -6.65 11.26
C MET A 1 38.16 -5.99 10.22
N ALA A 2 37.86 -6.65 9.10
CA ALA A 2 36.94 -6.12 8.12
C ALA A 2 35.50 -6.29 8.64
N PRO A 3 34.65 -5.26 8.63
CA PRO A 3 33.26 -5.38 9.05
C PRO A 3 32.52 -6.37 8.13
N PRO A 4 31.55 -7.13 8.65
CA PRO A 4 30.77 -8.07 7.85
C PRO A 4 30.10 -7.31 6.69
N GLN A 5 30.44 -7.72 5.46
CA GLN A 5 29.82 -7.25 4.22
C GLN A 5 28.35 -7.70 4.22
N VAL A 6 27.47 -6.92 4.86
CA VAL A 6 26.04 -7.13 4.77
C VAL A 6 25.65 -6.84 3.32
N HIS A 7 25.13 -7.84 2.61
CA HIS A 7 24.59 -7.73 1.24
C HIS A 7 23.33 -6.83 1.19
N ALA A 8 23.38 -5.64 1.77
CA ALA A 8 22.39 -4.59 1.58
C ALA A 8 22.84 -3.78 0.37
N ASP A 9 21.93 -3.56 -0.58
CA ASP A 9 22.21 -2.74 -1.77
C ASP A 9 22.66 -1.34 -1.31
N PRO A 10 23.86 -0.86 -1.70
CA PRO A 10 24.38 0.42 -1.24
C PRO A 10 23.45 1.59 -1.61
N LYS A 11 22.67 1.48 -2.69
CA LYS A 11 21.64 2.47 -3.03
C LYS A 11 20.53 2.52 -1.98
N SER A 12 20.09 1.36 -1.49
CA SER A 12 19.09 1.28 -0.42
C SER A 12 19.64 1.83 0.89
N THR A 13 20.91 1.55 1.21
CA THR A 13 21.58 2.07 2.40
C THR A 13 21.73 3.59 2.35
N LEU A 14 22.11 4.14 1.20
CA LEU A 14 22.19 5.59 0.98
C LEU A 14 20.81 6.26 1.13
N ASN A 15 19.75 5.66 0.58
CA ASN A 15 18.38 6.18 0.73
C ASN A 15 17.92 6.14 2.20
N MET A 16 18.19 5.05 2.93
CA MET A 16 17.88 4.97 4.36
C MET A 16 18.64 6.03 5.17
N PHE A 17 19.92 6.24 4.85
CA PHE A 17 20.73 7.28 5.48
C PHE A 17 20.15 8.68 5.22
N ALA A 18 19.84 9.02 3.97
CA ALA A 18 19.29 10.32 3.61
C ALA A 18 17.93 10.59 4.30
N GLN A 19 17.04 9.59 4.35
CA GLN A 19 15.76 9.71 5.08
C GLN A 19 15.97 9.99 6.58
N LYS A 20 16.98 9.36 7.18
CA LYS A 20 17.33 9.55 8.60
C LYS A 20 17.94 10.92 8.86
N TYR A 21 18.83 11.35 7.97
CA TYR A 21 19.51 12.63 8.08
C TYR A 21 18.52 13.79 7.95
N CYS A 22 17.66 13.77 6.94
CA CYS A 22 16.73 14.86 6.66
C CYS A 22 15.45 14.83 7.50
N LYS A 23 15.14 13.69 8.15
CA LYS A 23 13.89 13.45 8.89
C LYS A 23 12.63 13.73 8.04
N LYS A 24 12.75 13.59 6.72
CA LYS A 24 11.69 13.80 5.72
C LYS A 24 11.67 12.62 4.76
N MET A 25 10.57 12.45 4.03
CA MET A 25 10.50 11.49 2.94
C MET A 25 11.42 11.96 1.80
N ILE A 26 12.38 11.12 1.44
CA ILE A 26 13.29 11.35 0.31
C ILE A 26 12.53 11.14 -0.99
N THR A 27 12.65 12.12 -1.87
CA THR A 27 12.14 12.10 -3.25
C THR A 27 13.26 11.72 -4.22
N LYS A 28 12.92 11.55 -5.51
CA LYS A 28 13.92 11.30 -6.56
C LYS A 28 14.80 12.52 -6.84
N GLU A 29 14.35 13.72 -6.48
CA GLU A 29 15.10 14.96 -6.69
C GLU A 29 16.21 15.14 -5.64
N ASP A 30 16.08 14.51 -4.47
CA ASP A 30 17.08 14.60 -3.40
C ASP A 30 18.35 13.78 -3.70
N ILE A 31 18.22 12.70 -4.47
CA ILE A 31 19.33 11.83 -4.88
C ILE A 31 19.24 11.56 -6.37
N SER A 32 20.08 12.21 -7.16
CA SER A 32 20.16 11.99 -8.61
C SER A 32 21.41 11.20 -8.98
N TYR A 33 21.25 10.23 -9.89
CA TYR A 33 22.35 9.47 -10.48
C TYR A 33 22.51 9.91 -11.94
N SER A 34 23.74 10.26 -12.32
CA SER A 34 24.12 10.55 -13.71
C SER A 34 25.13 9.52 -14.16
N THR A 35 24.77 8.70 -15.13
CA THR A 35 25.67 7.69 -15.70
C THR A 35 26.16 8.14 -17.05
N ILE A 36 27.48 8.21 -17.21
CA ILE A 36 28.16 8.49 -18.47
C ILE A 36 28.77 7.17 -18.95
N SER A 37 28.47 6.79 -20.20
CA SER A 37 29.10 5.64 -20.84
C SER A 37 30.26 6.12 -21.69
N GLN A 38 31.48 5.65 -21.39
CA GLN A 38 32.68 5.95 -22.18
C GLN A 38 33.40 4.63 -22.48
N PHE A 39 33.74 4.40 -23.74
CA PHE A 39 34.51 3.24 -24.21
C PHE A 39 33.95 1.86 -23.83
N GLY A 40 32.62 1.73 -23.73
CA GLY A 40 31.97 0.47 -23.36
C GLY A 40 31.97 0.21 -21.85
N GLU A 41 32.47 1.15 -21.05
CA GLU A 41 32.35 1.14 -19.61
C GLU A 41 31.36 2.23 -19.15
N HIS A 42 30.85 2.10 -17.94
CA HIS A 42 29.89 3.01 -17.33
C HIS A 42 30.49 3.62 -16.07
N GLN A 43 30.50 4.94 -15.98
CA GLN A 43 30.80 5.65 -14.75
C GLN A 43 29.54 6.38 -14.28
N SER A 44 29.19 6.21 -13.01
CA SER A 44 28.05 6.92 -12.42
C SER A 44 28.53 7.93 -11.39
N THR A 45 27.93 9.12 -11.41
CA THR A 45 28.08 10.14 -10.39
C THR A 45 26.76 10.25 -9.64
N VAL A 46 26.80 10.17 -8.31
CA VAL A 46 25.65 10.42 -7.44
C VAL A 46 25.73 11.83 -6.88
N THR A 47 24.64 12.59 -6.99
CA THR A 47 24.48 13.91 -6.40
C THR A 47 23.50 13.81 -5.25
N VAL A 48 23.92 14.23 -4.06
CA VAL A 48 23.10 14.19 -2.84
C VAL A 48 22.65 15.62 -2.50
N ASN A 49 21.55 16.06 -3.11
CA ASN A 49 21.01 17.41 -2.97
C ASN A 49 20.59 17.73 -1.53
N CYS A 50 20.25 16.71 -0.75
CA CYS A 50 19.88 16.88 0.64
C CYS A 50 21.07 17.17 1.58
N LEU A 51 22.30 17.01 1.10
CA LEU A 51 23.57 17.30 1.77
C LEU A 51 24.36 18.32 0.96
N GLU A 52 23.77 19.47 0.70
CA GLU A 52 24.42 20.60 -0.01
C GLU A 52 24.76 20.32 -1.49
N GLY A 53 24.19 19.28 -2.09
CA GLY A 53 24.42 18.97 -3.52
C GLY A 53 25.79 18.38 -3.81
N VAL A 54 26.45 17.78 -2.81
CA VAL A 54 27.76 17.14 -3.01
C VAL A 54 27.65 15.98 -4.00
N GLN A 55 28.65 15.88 -4.88
CA GLN A 55 28.72 14.89 -5.94
C GLN A 55 29.84 13.89 -5.69
N PHE A 56 29.54 12.61 -5.87
CA PHE A 56 30.50 11.52 -5.73
C PHE A 56 30.52 10.68 -6.99
N ALA A 57 31.68 10.63 -7.65
CA ALA A 57 31.88 9.76 -8.79
C ALA A 57 32.29 8.36 -8.31
N GLY A 58 31.58 7.34 -8.77
CA GLY A 58 31.92 5.94 -8.54
C GLY A 58 33.04 5.46 -9.45
N GLU A 59 33.53 4.26 -9.13
CA GLU A 59 34.41 3.52 -10.03
C GLU A 59 33.68 3.13 -11.32
N VAL A 60 34.46 2.99 -12.38
CA VAL A 60 33.98 2.58 -13.69
C VAL A 60 33.62 1.09 -13.66
N ALA A 61 32.46 0.73 -14.19
CA ALA A 61 31.96 -0.65 -14.20
C ALA A 61 31.43 -1.05 -15.58
N SER A 62 31.36 -2.36 -15.84
CA SER A 62 30.83 -2.90 -17.10
C SER A 62 29.32 -2.73 -17.25
N THR A 63 28.59 -2.45 -16.16
CA THR A 63 27.15 -2.20 -16.19
C THR A 63 26.79 -0.90 -15.47
N ALA A 64 25.81 -0.16 -15.99
CA ALA A 64 25.33 1.08 -15.37
C ALA A 64 24.87 0.86 -13.92
N LYS A 65 24.25 -0.30 -13.62
CA LYS A 65 23.76 -0.63 -12.27
C LYS A 65 24.90 -0.81 -11.27
N ASP A 66 26.01 -1.42 -11.67
CA ASP A 66 27.15 -1.62 -10.78
C ASP A 66 27.95 -0.31 -10.61
N ALA A 67 28.02 0.52 -11.65
CA ALA A 67 28.57 1.87 -11.54
C ALA A 67 27.78 2.73 -10.54
N GLU A 68 26.43 2.67 -10.56
CA GLU A 68 25.59 3.36 -9.58
C GLU A 68 25.81 2.88 -8.14
N LYS A 69 26.00 1.56 -7.94
CA LYS A 69 26.30 0.98 -6.62
C LYS A 69 27.67 1.44 -6.12
N SER A 70 28.66 1.51 -7.02
CA SER A 70 30.00 2.00 -6.69
C SER A 70 29.94 3.47 -6.24
N ALA A 71 29.25 4.33 -6.98
CA ALA A 71 29.04 5.74 -6.62
C ALA A 71 28.35 5.90 -5.24
N ALA A 72 27.31 5.08 -4.99
CA ALA A 72 26.64 5.07 -3.68
C ALA A 72 27.56 4.61 -2.55
N THR A 73 28.51 3.70 -2.82
CA THR A 73 29.47 3.21 -1.84
C THR A 73 30.48 4.29 -1.47
N VAL A 74 31.00 5.03 -2.45
CA VAL A 74 31.89 6.18 -2.23
C VAL A 74 31.19 7.26 -1.40
N ALA A 75 29.92 7.57 -1.70
CA ALA A 75 29.13 8.50 -0.90
C ALA A 75 28.96 8.02 0.55
N LEU A 76 28.65 6.74 0.77
CA LEU A 76 28.52 6.18 2.13
C LEU A 76 29.84 6.16 2.91
N GLN A 77 30.97 5.97 2.23
CA GLN A 77 32.29 6.04 2.84
C GLN A 77 32.63 7.48 3.27
N HIS A 78 32.29 8.47 2.44
CA HIS A 78 32.50 9.88 2.78
C HIS A 78 31.66 10.32 3.98
N PHE A 79 30.45 9.78 4.13
CA PHE A 79 29.56 10.05 5.27
C PHE A 79 29.62 8.98 6.37
N ALA A 80 30.70 8.20 6.46
CA ALA A 80 30.75 7.05 7.37
C ALA A 80 30.51 7.45 8.84
N GLU A 81 30.99 8.63 9.26
CA GLU A 81 30.83 9.15 10.61
C GLU A 81 29.37 9.57 10.89
N GLU A 82 28.75 10.30 9.97
CA GLU A 82 27.36 10.74 10.07
C GLU A 82 26.39 9.56 9.95
N VAL A 83 26.69 8.59 9.09
CA VAL A 83 25.92 7.35 8.94
C VAL A 83 25.93 6.58 10.26
N ALA A 84 27.09 6.44 10.90
CA ALA A 84 27.19 5.79 12.21
C ALA A 84 26.36 6.51 13.28
N LEU A 85 26.42 7.86 13.33
CA LEU A 85 25.60 8.66 14.24
C LEU A 85 24.09 8.54 13.95
N ALA A 86 23.69 8.59 12.69
CA ALA A 86 22.29 8.52 12.27
C ALA A 86 21.67 7.13 12.51
N LEU A 87 22.44 6.05 12.33
CA LEU A 87 22.02 4.68 12.59
C LEU A 87 22.03 4.34 14.09
N ALA A 88 22.96 4.92 14.87
CA ALA A 88 23.00 4.73 16.31
C ALA A 88 21.80 5.36 17.03
N GLN A 89 21.17 6.39 16.44
CA GLN A 89 19.94 6.95 17.01
C GLN A 89 18.77 5.97 16.85
N PRO A 90 18.24 5.39 17.94
CA PRO A 90 17.04 4.57 17.85
C PRO A 90 15.92 5.45 17.30
N SER A 91 15.27 5.01 16.22
CA SER A 91 14.11 5.73 15.68
C SER A 91 13.12 5.91 16.82
N LYS A 92 12.87 7.14 17.27
CA LYS A 92 12.00 7.41 18.43
C LYS A 92 10.53 7.03 18.22
N ASN A 93 10.19 6.40 17.09
CA ASN A 93 8.86 5.85 16.80
C ASN A 93 8.92 4.49 16.09
N PRO A 94 9.38 3.41 16.73
CA PRO A 94 9.24 2.07 16.18
C PRO A 94 7.80 1.54 16.28
N ALA A 95 6.93 2.24 17.02
CA ALA A 95 5.56 1.82 17.31
C ALA A 95 4.58 2.04 16.14
N ALA A 96 4.88 2.91 15.17
CA ALA A 96 3.98 3.17 14.04
C ALA A 96 3.99 2.05 12.99
N ASN A 97 5.02 1.20 12.94
CA ASN A 97 5.19 0.21 11.86
C ASN A 97 4.93 -1.26 12.29
N LYS A 98 4.64 -1.54 13.56
CA LYS A 98 4.46 -2.93 14.07
C LYS A 98 3.01 -3.46 14.02
N LYS A 99 2.08 -2.75 13.37
CA LYS A 99 0.67 -3.18 13.28
C LYS A 99 0.15 -3.26 11.84
N ARG A 100 0.85 -4.00 10.99
CA ARG A 100 0.24 -4.67 9.82
C ARG A 100 0.72 -6.12 9.75
N LYS A 101 0.26 -6.93 10.71
CA LYS A 101 0.07 -8.36 10.49
C LYS A 101 -1.26 -8.47 9.75
N ALA A 102 -1.21 -8.78 8.46
CA ALA A 102 -2.39 -8.94 7.62
C ALA A 102 -3.32 -10.01 8.23
N PRO A 103 -4.64 -9.78 8.24
CA PRO A 103 -5.58 -10.79 7.82
C PRO A 103 -5.79 -10.61 6.31
N ALA A 104 -5.81 -11.73 5.60
CA ALA A 104 -6.42 -11.82 4.28
C ALA A 104 -7.92 -11.51 4.44
N ALA A 105 -8.31 -10.27 4.25
CA ALA A 105 -9.66 -9.86 3.91
C ALA A 105 -9.64 -8.40 3.51
N PHE A 106 -10.04 -8.19 2.26
CA PHE A 106 -10.56 -6.95 1.68
C PHE A 106 -11.30 -6.10 2.73
N GLY A 107 -10.82 -4.89 3.03
CA GLY A 107 -11.53 -3.91 3.85
C GLY A 107 -10.68 -3.17 4.88
N GLY A 108 -10.58 -1.84 4.74
CA GLY A 108 -10.19 -0.96 5.84
C GLY A 108 -9.09 0.06 5.53
N CYS A 109 -9.37 1.06 4.68
CA CYS A 109 -8.69 2.35 4.74
C CYS A 109 -9.29 3.17 5.89
N GLY A 110 -8.74 3.01 7.09
CA GLY A 110 -9.10 3.77 8.28
C GLY A 110 -7.86 4.31 8.96
N GLY A 111 -7.29 5.36 8.40
CA GLY A 111 -6.29 6.22 9.05
C GLY A 111 -6.89 7.61 9.18
N LEU A 112 -7.42 7.91 10.37
CA LEU A 112 -7.91 9.24 10.75
C LEU A 112 -6.72 10.20 10.79
N ALA A 113 -6.71 11.17 9.88
CA ALA A 113 -5.95 12.41 10.04
C ALA A 113 -6.95 13.55 10.26
N ASP A 114 -6.53 14.39 11.18
CA ASP A 114 -7.22 15.44 11.91
C ASP A 114 -7.81 16.54 11.03
N GLY A 115 -8.85 17.21 11.55
CA GLY A 115 -9.69 18.16 10.82
C GLY A 115 -8.93 19.35 10.24
N SER A 116 -9.10 19.58 8.95
CA SER A 116 -8.89 20.89 8.32
C SER A 116 -10.00 21.12 7.31
N ALA A 117 -11.04 21.82 7.74
CA ALA A 117 -12.01 22.44 6.86
C ALA A 117 -11.36 23.70 6.27
N GLY A 118 -10.81 23.57 5.07
CA GLY A 118 -10.16 24.68 4.37
C GLY A 118 -10.06 24.39 2.87
N SER A 119 -10.57 25.32 2.08
CA SER A 119 -10.83 25.27 0.64
C SER A 119 -9.74 24.68 -0.25
N GLY A 120 -10.20 23.86 -1.21
CA GLY A 120 -9.86 23.93 -2.64
C GLY A 120 -8.39 24.10 -3.02
N VAL A 121 -7.60 23.03 -2.87
CA VAL A 121 -6.40 22.81 -3.70
C VAL A 121 -6.34 21.32 -4.00
N ASP A 122 -6.42 20.95 -5.29
CA ASP A 122 -6.17 19.61 -5.79
C ASP A 122 -4.79 19.14 -5.32
N VAL A 123 -4.72 18.42 -4.20
CA VAL A 123 -3.51 17.72 -3.78
C VAL A 123 -3.41 16.45 -4.64
N PRO A 124 -2.42 16.32 -5.53
CA PRO A 124 -2.22 15.11 -6.32
C PRO A 124 -1.73 13.98 -5.40
N GLY A 125 -2.68 13.29 -4.75
CA GLY A 125 -2.34 12.23 -3.81
C GLY A 125 -3.54 11.60 -3.11
N THR A 126 -4.66 12.31 -2.98
CA THR A 126 -5.90 11.73 -2.44
C THR A 126 -6.68 11.04 -3.55
N ASN A 127 -6.78 9.71 -3.47
CA ASN A 127 -7.51 8.91 -4.45
C ASN A 127 -9.02 9.19 -4.34
N ALA A 128 -9.63 9.89 -5.31
CA ALA A 128 -11.05 10.27 -5.28
C ALA A 128 -11.98 9.07 -5.04
N LYS A 129 -11.63 7.88 -5.53
CA LYS A 129 -12.39 6.65 -5.25
C LYS A 129 -12.38 6.26 -3.78
N GLN A 130 -11.26 6.46 -3.08
CA GLN A 130 -11.17 6.19 -1.64
C GLN A 130 -12.01 7.19 -0.85
N GLN A 131 -12.03 8.47 -1.27
CA GLN A 131 -12.90 9.48 -0.67
C GLN A 131 -14.37 9.12 -0.87
N LEU A 132 -14.78 8.78 -2.10
CA LEU A 132 -16.14 8.32 -2.40
C LEU A 132 -16.53 7.10 -1.57
N ASN A 133 -15.68 6.09 -1.50
CA ASN A 133 -15.93 4.88 -0.69
C ASN A 133 -16.11 5.23 0.80
N THR A 134 -15.24 6.11 1.33
CA THR A 134 -15.34 6.56 2.72
C THR A 134 -16.65 7.34 2.98
N LEU A 135 -17.06 8.18 2.04
CA LEU A 135 -18.31 8.94 2.08
C LEU A 135 -19.50 7.98 2.09
N LEU A 136 -19.58 7.05 1.15
CA LEU A 136 -20.69 6.11 1.03
C LEU A 136 -20.81 5.17 2.23
N MET A 137 -19.70 4.67 2.78
CA MET A 137 -19.74 3.86 4.01
C MET A 137 -20.33 4.62 5.21
N ARG A 138 -20.10 5.94 5.28
CA ARG A 138 -20.67 6.78 6.34
C ARG A 138 -22.16 7.05 6.13
N VAL A 139 -22.56 7.34 4.90
CA VAL A 139 -23.97 7.59 4.54
C VAL A 139 -24.82 6.34 4.75
N LEU A 140 -24.38 5.19 4.22
CA LEU A 140 -25.14 3.94 4.28
C LEU A 140 -25.02 3.21 5.63
N LYS A 141 -24.07 3.61 6.48
CA LYS A 141 -23.76 2.97 7.78
C LYS A 141 -23.54 1.45 7.70
N ARG A 142 -23.12 0.95 6.53
CA ARG A 142 -22.81 -0.46 6.26
C ARG A 142 -21.54 -0.58 5.43
N ALA A 143 -21.00 -1.80 5.38
CA ALA A 143 -19.91 -2.11 4.45
C ALA A 143 -20.43 -2.03 3.00
N LEU A 144 -19.63 -1.40 2.13
CA LEU A 144 -19.89 -1.37 0.71
C LEU A 144 -19.62 -2.74 0.08
N THR A 145 -20.49 -3.11 -0.83
CA THR A 145 -20.42 -4.27 -1.71
C THR A 145 -20.04 -3.81 -3.12
N LYS A 146 -19.76 -4.77 -4.00
CA LYS A 146 -19.40 -4.46 -5.39
C LYS A 146 -20.57 -3.87 -6.18
N ASP A 147 -21.80 -4.20 -5.78
CA ASP A 147 -23.02 -3.79 -6.50
C ASP A 147 -23.50 -2.38 -6.12
N ASP A 148 -22.85 -1.77 -5.13
CA ASP A 148 -23.23 -0.43 -4.64
C ASP A 148 -22.73 0.71 -5.54
N VAL A 149 -21.63 0.49 -6.28
CA VAL A 149 -21.03 1.49 -7.16
C VAL A 149 -20.64 0.83 -8.47
N ASP A 150 -21.28 1.25 -9.56
CA ASP A 150 -20.97 0.79 -10.90
C ASP A 150 -20.15 1.83 -11.68
N TYR A 151 -19.12 1.36 -12.38
CA TYR A 151 -18.24 2.18 -13.21
C TYR A 151 -18.33 1.69 -14.65
N SER A 152 -18.98 2.47 -15.50
CA SER A 152 -19.08 2.20 -16.94
C SER A 152 -18.07 3.06 -17.69
N THR A 153 -17.01 2.46 -18.23
CA THR A 153 -16.02 3.17 -19.04
C THR A 153 -16.30 2.96 -20.52
N ALA A 154 -16.52 4.03 -21.27
CA ALA A 154 -16.58 4.04 -22.71
C ALA A 154 -15.28 4.60 -23.32
N GLN A 155 -14.76 3.94 -24.35
CA GLN A 155 -13.68 4.49 -25.16
C GLN A 155 -14.27 5.38 -26.25
N THR A 156 -13.85 6.63 -26.29
CA THR A 156 -14.25 7.64 -27.29
C THR A 156 -13.02 8.04 -28.11
N GLY A 157 -13.23 8.73 -29.23
CA GLY A 157 -12.11 9.18 -30.09
C GLY A 157 -11.08 10.07 -29.35
N GLY A 158 -11.49 10.77 -28.29
CA GLY A 158 -10.64 11.66 -27.50
C GLY A 158 -10.00 11.03 -26.25
N GLY A 159 -10.28 9.75 -25.96
CA GLY A 159 -9.79 9.08 -24.76
C GLY A 159 -10.86 8.21 -24.08
N PHE A 160 -10.69 7.97 -22.79
CA PHE A 160 -11.64 7.22 -21.97
C PHE A 160 -12.54 8.19 -21.22
N GLN A 161 -13.85 7.94 -21.27
CA GLN A 161 -14.83 8.58 -20.40
C GLN A 161 -15.42 7.51 -19.49
N THR A 162 -15.55 7.82 -18.20
CA THR A 162 -16.21 6.92 -17.25
C THR A 162 -17.46 7.59 -16.69
N THR A 163 -18.55 6.85 -16.70
CA THR A 163 -19.80 7.21 -16.04
C THR A 163 -19.97 6.35 -14.79
N LEU A 164 -20.23 6.98 -13.66
CA LEU A 164 -20.42 6.35 -12.37
C LEU A 164 -21.91 6.35 -11.99
N SER A 165 -22.42 5.22 -11.49
CA SER A 165 -23.79 5.06 -10.99
C SER A 165 -23.78 4.48 -9.57
N MET A 166 -24.69 4.94 -8.71
CA MET A 166 -24.78 4.52 -7.30
C MET A 166 -26.21 4.10 -6.93
N PRO A 167 -26.64 2.89 -7.36
CA PRO A 167 -28.01 2.41 -7.10
C PRO A 167 -28.30 2.17 -5.61
N CYS A 168 -27.28 2.19 -4.75
CA CYS A 168 -27.40 1.99 -3.31
C CYS A 168 -27.88 3.21 -2.53
N LEU A 169 -27.86 4.41 -3.14
CA LEU A 169 -28.35 5.63 -2.52
C LEU A 169 -29.87 5.73 -2.69
N GLU A 170 -30.57 6.28 -1.70
CA GLU A 170 -32.01 6.48 -1.76
C GLU A 170 -32.36 7.78 -2.50
N GLY A 171 -33.60 7.86 -3.02
CA GLY A 171 -34.12 9.06 -3.66
C GLY A 171 -33.54 9.32 -5.05
N GLU A 172 -33.30 10.59 -5.37
CA GLU A 172 -32.89 11.05 -6.70
C GLU A 172 -31.48 10.57 -7.09
N TYR A 173 -30.64 10.25 -6.11
CA TYR A 173 -29.26 9.80 -6.36
C TYR A 173 -29.17 8.38 -6.91
N ALA A 174 -30.18 7.52 -6.68
CA ALA A 174 -30.16 6.14 -7.16
C ALA A 174 -30.16 6.05 -8.70
N GLY A 175 -30.83 7.02 -9.34
CA GLY A 175 -30.91 7.13 -10.80
C GLY A 175 -29.89 8.09 -11.41
N LEU A 176 -29.17 8.85 -10.58
CA LEU A 176 -28.22 9.86 -11.05
C LEU A 176 -26.93 9.19 -11.51
N GLN A 177 -26.38 9.70 -12.61
CA GLN A 177 -25.13 9.23 -13.18
C GLN A 177 -24.14 10.39 -13.29
N TRP A 178 -22.90 10.16 -12.85
CA TRP A 178 -21.84 11.15 -12.89
C TRP A 178 -20.82 10.77 -13.96
N ALA A 179 -20.82 11.52 -15.07
CA ALA A 179 -19.83 11.38 -16.12
C ALA A 179 -18.57 12.20 -15.78
N GLY A 180 -17.43 11.54 -15.70
CA GLY A 180 -16.13 12.21 -15.55
C GLY A 180 -15.65 12.85 -16.85
N GLU A 181 -14.66 13.73 -16.72
CA GLU A 181 -13.95 14.30 -17.88
C GLU A 181 -13.16 13.23 -18.66
N LEU A 182 -13.00 13.47 -19.96
CA LEU A 182 -12.22 12.64 -20.86
C LEU A 182 -10.75 12.60 -20.43
N ALA A 183 -10.18 11.39 -20.31
CA ALA A 183 -8.78 11.21 -19.97
C ALA A 183 -8.08 10.21 -20.89
N THR A 184 -6.78 10.37 -21.08
CA THR A 184 -5.97 9.46 -21.91
C THR A 184 -5.81 8.06 -21.30
N LYS A 185 -6.01 7.93 -19.98
CA LYS A 185 -5.90 6.67 -19.25
C LYS A 185 -7.21 6.36 -18.53
N LYS A 186 -7.69 5.11 -18.68
CA LYS A 186 -8.91 4.61 -18.01
C LYS A 186 -8.92 4.91 -16.50
N LYS A 187 -7.81 4.71 -15.81
CA LYS A 187 -7.72 4.93 -14.35
C LYS A 187 -7.98 6.39 -13.95
N VAL A 188 -7.53 7.35 -14.77
CA VAL A 188 -7.75 8.79 -14.52
C VAL A 188 -9.21 9.16 -14.81
N ALA A 189 -9.79 8.63 -15.89
CA ALA A 189 -11.21 8.85 -16.21
C ALA A 189 -12.13 8.36 -15.08
N GLU A 190 -11.83 7.20 -14.48
CA GLU A 190 -12.57 6.69 -13.33
C GLU A 190 -12.39 7.56 -12.07
N GLU A 191 -11.21 8.15 -11.85
CA GLU A 191 -10.98 9.08 -10.74
C GLU A 191 -11.73 10.41 -10.94
N ASN A 192 -11.78 10.92 -12.18
CA ASN A 192 -12.54 12.12 -12.53
C ASN A 192 -14.05 11.94 -12.25
N ALA A 193 -14.62 10.80 -12.66
CA ALA A 193 -16.02 10.48 -12.40
C ALA A 193 -16.33 10.40 -10.89
N ALA A 194 -15.43 9.78 -10.13
CA ALA A 194 -15.56 9.72 -8.67
C ALA A 194 -15.45 11.10 -8.02
N ASN A 195 -14.59 11.99 -8.51
CA ASN A 195 -14.46 13.36 -8.01
C ASN A 195 -15.76 14.15 -8.21
N GLN A 196 -16.37 14.08 -9.40
CA GLN A 196 -17.67 14.71 -9.69
C GLN A 196 -18.77 14.22 -8.75
N ALA A 197 -18.82 12.91 -8.49
CA ALA A 197 -19.76 12.33 -7.54
C ALA A 197 -19.52 12.83 -6.10
N VAL A 198 -18.27 12.86 -5.63
CA VAL A 198 -17.92 13.37 -4.28
C VAL A 198 -18.29 14.84 -4.13
N GLN A 199 -17.99 15.68 -5.12
CA GLN A 199 -18.35 17.10 -5.10
C GLN A 199 -19.86 17.29 -5.00
N THR A 200 -20.62 16.58 -5.83
CA THR A 200 -22.09 16.64 -5.82
C THR A 200 -22.66 16.20 -4.47
N LEU A 201 -22.19 15.07 -3.94
CA LEU A 201 -22.68 14.53 -2.66
C LEU A 201 -22.28 15.39 -1.46
N THR A 202 -21.12 16.04 -1.51
CA THR A 202 -20.65 16.90 -0.41
C THR A 202 -21.34 18.26 -0.42
N ALA A 203 -21.79 18.73 -1.59
CA ALA A 203 -22.60 19.94 -1.72
C ALA A 203 -24.02 19.76 -1.16
N ASP A 204 -24.51 18.52 -1.06
CA ASP A 204 -25.84 18.26 -0.52
C ASP A 204 -25.86 18.34 1.02
N PRO A 205 -26.74 19.17 1.62
CA PRO A 205 -26.80 19.36 3.06
C PRO A 205 -27.26 18.10 3.83
N VAL A 206 -28.11 17.25 3.25
CA VAL A 206 -28.61 16.02 3.89
C VAL A 206 -27.48 15.01 4.03
N ILE A 207 -26.69 14.83 2.96
CA ILE A 207 -25.52 13.95 2.98
C ILE A 207 -24.44 14.52 3.90
N CYS A 208 -24.18 15.83 3.84
CA CYS A 208 -23.22 16.48 4.72
C CYS A 208 -23.62 16.33 6.21
N ALA A 209 -24.91 16.44 6.54
CA ALA A 209 -25.40 16.20 7.89
C ALA A 209 -25.19 14.74 8.33
N ALA A 210 -25.41 13.77 7.43
CA ALA A 210 -25.14 12.36 7.72
C ALA A 210 -23.65 12.07 7.97
N LEU A 211 -22.75 12.80 7.30
CA LEU A 211 -21.30 12.71 7.52
C LEU A 211 -20.84 13.34 8.82
N ALA A 212 -21.49 14.43 9.25
CA ALA A 212 -21.20 15.13 10.50
C ALA A 212 -21.78 14.41 11.73
N ALA A 213 -22.84 13.61 11.54
CA ALA A 213 -23.39 12.80 12.60
C ALA A 213 -22.29 11.88 13.16
N PRO A 214 -21.97 11.95 14.46
CA PRO A 214 -20.98 11.07 15.05
C PRO A 214 -21.45 9.66 14.76
N SER A 215 -20.65 8.86 14.04
CA SER A 215 -20.98 7.45 13.89
C SER A 215 -21.05 6.95 15.31
N ALA A 216 -22.25 6.62 15.79
CA ALA A 216 -22.40 5.98 17.07
C ALA A 216 -21.51 4.75 16.93
N LYS A 217 -20.31 4.81 17.51
CA LYS A 217 -19.48 3.64 17.70
C LYS A 217 -20.36 2.85 18.62
N ALA A 218 -21.25 2.03 18.03
CA ALA A 218 -22.07 1.08 18.72
C ALA A 218 -21.05 0.44 19.63
N ALA A 219 -21.13 0.79 20.92
CA ALA A 219 -20.16 0.40 21.89
C ALA A 219 -20.15 -1.10 21.68
N ARG A 220 -19.09 -1.61 21.05
CA ARG A 220 -18.90 -3.03 20.90
C ARG A 220 -18.62 -3.37 22.35
N THR A 221 -19.69 -3.56 23.12
CA THR A 221 -19.78 -4.50 24.20
C THR A 221 -19.39 -5.78 23.51
N HIS A 222 -18.07 -5.94 23.32
CA HIS A 222 -17.45 -7.23 23.24
C HIS A 222 -18.11 -7.92 24.42
N PRO A 223 -18.97 -8.93 24.19
CA PRO A 223 -19.46 -9.71 25.31
C PRO A 223 -18.19 -10.08 26.07
N PRO A 224 -18.12 -9.80 27.39
CA PRO A 224 -16.93 -10.07 28.16
C PRO A 224 -16.52 -11.50 27.80
N PRO A 225 -15.22 -11.75 27.55
CA PRO A 225 -14.78 -13.07 27.13
C PRO A 225 -15.38 -14.08 28.09
N VAL A 226 -16.37 -14.84 27.61
CA VAL A 226 -16.95 -15.93 28.38
C VAL A 226 -15.75 -16.82 28.58
N LYS A 227 -15.22 -16.84 29.82
CA LYS A 227 -14.22 -17.80 30.23
C LYS A 227 -14.76 -19.14 29.72
N PRO A 228 -13.99 -19.91 28.93
CA PRO A 228 -14.44 -21.22 28.54
C PRO A 228 -14.70 -21.95 29.85
N MET A 229 -15.99 -22.07 30.20
CA MET A 229 -16.43 -22.82 31.34
C MET A 229 -15.95 -24.22 31.02
N TRP A 230 -14.99 -24.68 31.81
CA TRP A 230 -14.45 -26.02 31.70
C TRP A 230 -15.64 -26.96 31.80
N GLN A 231 -16.10 -27.43 30.65
CA GLN A 231 -17.08 -28.50 30.61
C GLN A 231 -16.30 -29.72 31.07
N PRO A 232 -16.68 -30.34 32.19
CA PRO A 232 -16.11 -31.64 32.52
C PRO A 232 -16.32 -32.53 31.30
N PRO A 233 -15.32 -33.36 30.93
CA PRO A 233 -15.50 -34.32 29.85
C PRO A 233 -16.79 -35.06 30.13
N SER A 234 -17.79 -34.90 29.24
CA SER A 234 -19.01 -35.69 29.31
C SER A 234 -18.54 -37.13 29.32
N VAL A 235 -18.76 -37.81 30.44
CA VAL A 235 -18.60 -39.26 30.52
C VAL A 235 -19.63 -39.81 29.57
N SER A 236 -19.24 -40.01 28.31
CA SER A 236 -19.99 -40.79 27.35
C SER A 236 -20.09 -42.17 27.98
N TYR A 237 -21.27 -42.49 28.49
CA TYR A 237 -21.62 -43.83 28.91
C TYR A 237 -21.41 -44.75 27.71
N VAL A 238 -20.30 -45.50 27.72
CA VAL A 238 -20.03 -46.54 26.75
C VAL A 238 -20.83 -47.76 27.23
N PRO A 239 -21.87 -48.19 26.51
CA PRO A 239 -22.58 -49.40 26.89
C PRO A 239 -21.61 -50.59 26.88
N PRO A 240 -21.69 -51.49 27.89
CA PRO A 240 -20.82 -52.66 27.95
C PRO A 240 -21.14 -53.58 26.77
N GLY A 241 -20.17 -53.79 25.87
CA GLY A 241 -20.32 -54.78 24.80
C GLY A 241 -19.56 -54.53 23.50
N GLN A 242 -18.86 -53.41 23.32
CA GLN A 242 -18.12 -53.17 22.08
C GLN A 242 -16.60 -53.32 22.30
N GLU A 243 -16.11 -54.47 21.87
CA GLU A 243 -14.72 -54.87 21.92
C GLU A 243 -13.81 -53.86 21.23
N SER A 244 -12.71 -53.60 21.94
CA SER A 244 -11.55 -52.83 21.52
C SER A 244 -10.88 -53.40 20.28
N GLY A 245 -10.65 -52.57 19.27
CA GLY A 245 -9.70 -52.86 18.20
C GLY A 245 -9.10 -51.57 17.65
N GLY A 246 -7.81 -51.35 17.87
CA GLY A 246 -7.05 -50.37 17.07
C GLY A 246 -6.09 -49.48 17.83
N TYR A 247 -4.92 -50.04 18.15
CA TYR A 247 -3.67 -49.34 18.41
C TYR A 247 -3.41 -48.18 17.44
N GLY A 248 -2.92 -47.04 17.95
CA GLY A 248 -2.50 -45.91 17.12
C GLY A 248 -1.64 -44.87 17.84
N LYS A 249 -0.49 -45.30 18.40
CA LYS A 249 0.60 -44.41 18.87
C LYS A 249 1.08 -43.54 17.70
N GLY A 250 0.92 -42.22 17.82
CA GLY A 250 1.46 -41.26 16.85
C GLY A 250 1.87 -39.93 17.48
N LYS A 251 2.94 -39.95 18.29
CA LYS A 251 3.69 -38.73 18.64
C LYS A 251 4.35 -38.21 17.36
N GLY A 252 3.79 -37.15 16.77
CA GLY A 252 4.38 -36.45 15.63
C GLY A 252 4.43 -34.93 15.87
N LYS A 253 5.59 -34.43 16.27
CA LYS A 253 5.95 -33.01 16.21
C LYS A 253 5.81 -32.54 14.76
N GLY A 254 4.97 -31.53 14.52
CA GLY A 254 4.89 -30.82 13.23
C GLY A 254 4.80 -29.32 13.46
N LYS A 255 5.92 -28.66 13.78
CA LYS A 255 6.06 -27.21 13.56
C LYS A 255 6.19 -27.01 12.06
N ASP A 256 5.06 -27.04 11.36
CA ASP A 256 5.00 -26.69 9.95
C ASP A 256 5.10 -25.16 9.84
N LYS A 257 6.35 -24.69 9.77
CA LYS A 257 6.65 -23.40 9.15
C LYS A 257 6.33 -23.56 7.68
N GLY A 258 5.07 -23.31 7.32
CA GLY A 258 4.62 -23.17 5.96
C GLY A 258 5.44 -22.11 5.23
N LYS A 259 6.54 -22.53 4.63
CA LYS A 259 7.17 -21.84 3.50
C LYS A 259 6.18 -22.00 2.35
N GLY A 260 5.23 -21.07 2.27
CA GLY A 260 4.41 -20.87 1.09
C GLY A 260 5.34 -20.58 -0.08
N LYS A 261 5.68 -21.65 -0.83
CA LYS A 261 6.30 -21.59 -2.14
C LYS A 261 5.28 -20.91 -3.05
N TRP A 262 5.35 -19.59 -3.12
CA TRP A 262 4.74 -18.81 -4.18
C TRP A 262 5.33 -19.32 -5.49
N LYS A 263 4.66 -20.28 -6.13
CA LYS A 263 4.86 -20.55 -7.55
C LYS A 263 4.41 -19.28 -8.26
N GLY A 264 5.39 -18.47 -8.65
CA GLY A 264 5.23 -17.47 -9.70
C GLY A 264 4.60 -18.18 -10.89
N LYS A 265 3.33 -17.87 -11.12
CA LYS A 265 2.69 -18.17 -12.39
C LYS A 265 3.21 -17.07 -13.31
N ASP A 266 4.35 -17.34 -13.94
CA ASP A 266 4.86 -16.59 -15.08
C ASP A 266 3.73 -16.56 -16.11
N LYS A 267 2.93 -15.49 -16.06
CA LYS A 267 2.06 -15.13 -17.18
C LYS A 267 3.03 -14.64 -18.24
N GLY A 268 3.33 -15.55 -19.16
CA GLY A 268 4.04 -15.24 -20.38
C GLY A 268 3.49 -13.96 -20.98
N TRP A 269 4.38 -12.99 -21.16
CA TRP A 269 4.14 -11.88 -22.05
C TRP A 269 4.02 -12.49 -23.44
N GLY A 270 2.78 -12.67 -23.88
CA GLY A 270 2.46 -13.02 -25.24
C GLY A 270 3.13 -12.02 -26.16
N SER A 271 4.02 -12.55 -26.99
CA SER A 271 4.52 -11.94 -28.21
C SER A 271 3.34 -11.38 -29.01
N PHE A 272 3.15 -10.06 -29.00
CA PHE A 272 2.35 -9.38 -30.00
C PHE A 272 3.25 -9.18 -31.22
N GLY A 273 3.38 -10.27 -31.99
CA GLY A 273 3.83 -10.22 -33.36
C GLY A 273 2.66 -9.84 -34.26
N GLY A 274 2.90 -8.89 -35.15
CA GLY A 274 2.46 -8.94 -36.54
C GLY A 274 1.00 -8.60 -36.85
N TYR A 275 0.77 -7.35 -37.24
CA TYR A 275 0.03 -6.97 -38.47
C TYR A 275 0.73 -5.66 -38.94
N GLY A 276 1.19 -5.45 -40.17
CA GLY A 276 0.83 -6.06 -41.44
C GLY A 276 -0.06 -5.10 -42.23
N TRP A 277 0.60 -4.29 -43.07
CA TRP A 277 0.09 -3.31 -44.07
C TRP A 277 -0.42 -1.96 -43.58
#